data_AF-A0A7L2U4A0-F1
#
_entry.id   AF-A0A7L2U4A0-F1
#
_cell.length_a   1.000
_cell.length_b   1.000
_cell.length_c   1.000
_cell.angle_alpha   90.00
_cell.angle_beta   90.00
_cell.angle_gamma   90.00
#
_symmetry.space_group_name_H-M   'P 1'
#
loop_
_entity.id
_entity.type
_entity.pdbx_description
1 polymer ?
#
loop_
_entity_poly.entity_id
_entity_poly.type
_entity_poly.pdbx_seq_one_letter_code
_entity_poly.pdbx_strand_id
1 'polypeptide(L)'
;MEFLGTTQLANYCGTKKSCLFPDLAPTSTTKDTYQSYYRPGYRYLSSWRPGLFHRVVSVPPSSEKQLNPTGRPPTILPASRSTLHARYSTCDWHHETMVQLKGSEASRCCAGRLNADSMRLLQDKDQLTYQMQEDSRRNLGQRISNIDFWRSELIYELECLLKETQALETAKKRLKCAADEMQGPLKIALECLYHREKRTGIDLVHDDVEKNLIKEVDGFKDCQEIVTKLAQKNHINRDVQHALEQDISDENSAHFIDEKCFNLRNASDSINFYHGVEKADGT
;
A
#
# COMPACT_ATOMS: atom_id res chain seq x y z
N MET A 1 14.43 33.34 40.73
CA MET A 1 13.80 32.21 40.01
C MET A 1 12.77 32.81 39.09
N GLU A 2 13.17 33.06 37.85
CA GLU A 2 12.33 33.70 36.84
C GLU A 2 11.98 32.66 35.79
N PHE A 3 10.69 32.41 35.62
CA PHE A 3 10.13 31.61 34.55
C PHE A 3 10.03 32.49 33.30
N LEU A 4 10.75 32.14 32.23
CA LEU A 4 10.52 32.69 30.89
C LEU A 4 10.01 31.56 30.00
N GLY A 5 8.69 31.46 29.90
CA GLY A 5 8.00 30.70 28.87
C GLY A 5 7.88 31.52 27.58
N THR A 6 7.87 30.86 26.44
CA THR A 6 7.34 31.41 25.19
C THR A 6 6.66 30.29 24.42
N THR A 7 5.32 30.28 24.46
CA THR A 7 4.49 29.41 23.63
C THR A 7 4.28 30.09 22.30
N GLN A 8 4.84 29.55 21.22
CA GLN A 8 4.57 30.04 19.86
C GLN A 8 3.23 29.48 19.38
N LEU A 9 2.23 30.35 19.25
CA LEU A 9 1.00 30.09 18.50
C LEU A 9 1.22 30.50 17.04
N ALA A 10 1.14 29.53 16.12
CA ALA A 10 1.13 29.83 14.68
C ALA A 10 -0.30 30.16 14.26
N ASN A 11 -0.50 31.37 13.75
CA ASN A 11 -1.76 31.85 13.21
C ASN A 11 -1.53 32.25 11.75
N TYR A 12 -2.08 31.49 10.80
CA TYR A 12 -2.07 31.84 9.37
C TYR A 12 -3.44 31.56 8.72
N CYS A 13 -4.43 32.39 9.06
CA CYS A 13 -5.56 32.62 8.18
C CYS A 13 -5.17 33.69 7.14
N GLY A 14 -5.03 33.27 5.88
CA GLY A 14 -4.84 34.14 4.71
C GLY A 14 -6.11 34.22 3.85
N THR A 15 -6.27 35.35 3.16
CA THR A 15 -7.45 35.77 2.37
C THR A 15 -7.75 34.90 1.14
N LYS A 16 -9.04 34.62 0.91
CA LYS A 16 -9.57 33.87 -0.25
C LYS A 16 -9.27 34.59 -1.57
N LYS A 17 -8.41 33.99 -2.40
CA LYS A 17 -8.31 34.26 -3.84
C LYS A 17 -8.96 33.09 -4.60
N SER A 18 -9.83 33.43 -5.55
CA SER A 18 -10.39 32.50 -6.53
C SER A 18 -9.24 31.97 -7.41
N CYS A 19 -8.94 30.69 -7.31
CA CYS A 19 -7.97 29.99 -8.15
C CYS A 19 -8.68 28.84 -8.86
N LEU A 20 -8.64 28.89 -10.19
CA LEU A 20 -9.04 27.82 -11.09
C LEU A 20 -8.24 26.54 -10.74
N PHE A 21 -8.94 25.41 -10.74
CA PHE A 21 -8.39 24.08 -10.47
C PHE A 21 -7.18 23.76 -11.35
N PRO A 22 -6.05 23.32 -10.79
CA PRO A 22 -5.09 22.51 -11.52
C PRO A 22 -5.53 21.04 -11.50
N ASP A 23 -5.43 20.38 -12.65
CA ASP A 23 -5.69 18.96 -12.84
C ASP A 23 -4.90 18.06 -11.87
N LEU A 24 -5.53 16.92 -11.55
CA LEU A 24 -4.99 15.82 -10.76
C LEU A 24 -3.61 15.41 -11.28
N ALA A 25 -2.59 15.60 -10.46
CA ALA A 25 -1.26 15.05 -10.70
C ALA A 25 -1.32 13.51 -10.62
N PRO A 26 -0.86 12.77 -11.65
CA PRO A 26 -0.69 11.34 -11.52
C PRO A 26 0.46 11.05 -10.55
N THR A 27 0.19 10.22 -9.55
CA THR A 27 1.19 9.63 -8.66
C THR A 27 2.15 8.78 -9.49
N SER A 28 3.27 9.38 -9.92
CA SER A 28 4.39 8.67 -10.51
C SER A 28 5.38 8.33 -9.39
N THR A 29 5.17 7.19 -8.74
CA THR A 29 6.21 6.52 -7.97
C THR A 29 7.05 5.69 -8.94
N THR A 30 8.37 5.97 -8.92
CA THR A 30 9.45 5.17 -9.53
C THR A 30 9.36 4.91 -11.04
N LYS A 31 9.68 5.93 -11.87
CA LYS A 31 9.99 5.74 -13.30
C LYS A 31 11.49 5.63 -13.62
N ASP A 32 12.38 5.75 -12.64
CA ASP A 32 13.83 5.81 -12.90
C ASP A 32 14.61 4.49 -12.76
N THR A 33 13.95 3.33 -12.61
CA THR A 33 14.69 2.06 -12.44
C THR A 33 14.25 0.92 -13.35
N TYR A 34 13.43 1.17 -14.38
CA TYR A 34 13.11 0.14 -15.37
C TYR A 34 13.43 0.62 -16.78
N GLN A 35 14.73 0.69 -17.09
CA GLN A 35 15.15 0.56 -18.48
C GLN A 35 14.72 -0.84 -18.96
N SER A 36 13.78 -0.88 -19.90
CA SER A 36 13.50 -2.08 -20.69
C SER A 36 14.76 -2.44 -21.47
N TYR A 37 15.54 -3.37 -20.94
CA TYR A 37 16.66 -3.98 -21.65
C TYR A 37 16.11 -4.84 -22.79
N TYR A 38 16.00 -4.26 -23.99
CA TYR A 38 15.98 -5.04 -25.21
C TYR A 38 17.35 -5.71 -25.33
N ARG A 39 17.40 -7.04 -25.16
CA ARG A 39 18.61 -7.83 -25.45
C ARG A 39 19.02 -7.62 -26.91
N PRO A 40 20.23 -7.10 -27.20
CA PRO A 40 20.75 -7.11 -28.56
C PRO A 40 21.07 -8.55 -28.96
N GLY A 41 20.44 -9.04 -30.02
CA GLY A 41 20.82 -10.30 -30.66
C GLY A 41 19.90 -11.48 -30.34
N TYR A 42 18.66 -11.41 -30.80
CA TYR A 42 17.91 -12.62 -31.14
C TYR A 42 18.60 -13.26 -32.36
N ARG A 43 19.64 -14.07 -32.14
CA ARG A 43 20.14 -14.98 -33.17
C ARG A 43 19.21 -16.18 -33.19
N TYR A 44 18.57 -16.36 -34.34
CA TYR A 44 17.86 -17.55 -34.75
C TYR A 44 18.58 -18.80 -34.22
N LEU A 45 17.88 -19.63 -33.44
CA LEU A 45 18.32 -20.97 -33.06
C LEU A 45 18.63 -21.73 -34.35
N SER A 46 19.91 -21.77 -34.70
CA SER A 46 20.38 -22.59 -35.80
C SER A 46 20.28 -24.02 -35.31
N SER A 47 19.21 -24.71 -35.71
CA SER A 47 19.03 -26.13 -35.47
C SER A 47 20.29 -26.84 -35.97
N TRP A 48 21.02 -27.48 -35.05
CA TRP A 48 22.20 -28.24 -35.38
C TRP A 48 21.81 -29.31 -36.41
N ARG A 49 22.28 -29.19 -37.65
CA ARG A 49 22.15 -30.25 -38.67
C ARG A 49 23.56 -30.73 -39.04
N PRO A 50 23.84 -32.04 -38.96
CA PRO A 50 25.05 -32.58 -39.55
C PRO A 50 24.99 -32.39 -41.07
N GLY A 51 26.01 -31.76 -41.66
CA GLY A 51 26.12 -31.59 -43.10
C GLY A 51 26.31 -32.93 -43.80
N LEU A 52 25.32 -33.37 -44.59
CA LEU A 52 25.41 -34.59 -45.40
C LEU A 52 26.24 -34.31 -46.67
N PHE A 53 27.57 -34.36 -46.57
CA PHE A 53 28.45 -34.33 -47.76
C PHE A 53 28.73 -35.73 -48.31
N HIS A 54 27.71 -36.48 -48.74
CA HIS A 54 27.92 -37.63 -49.64
C HIS A 54 27.15 -37.43 -50.95
N ARG A 55 27.91 -37.19 -52.02
CA ARG A 55 27.41 -37.19 -53.39
C ARG A 55 27.36 -38.65 -53.85
N VAL A 56 26.16 -39.20 -54.00
CA VAL A 56 25.94 -40.57 -54.50
C VAL A 56 26.26 -40.60 -55.99
N VAL A 57 27.15 -41.50 -56.41
CA VAL A 57 27.47 -41.76 -57.82
C VAL A 57 26.42 -42.72 -58.37
N SER A 58 25.72 -42.32 -59.42
CA SER A 58 24.79 -43.18 -60.17
C SER A 58 25.58 -44.04 -61.17
N VAL A 59 25.42 -45.36 -61.12
CA VAL A 59 26.04 -46.33 -62.06
C VAL A 59 24.98 -46.78 -63.09
N PRO A 60 25.27 -46.86 -64.41
CA PRO A 60 24.33 -47.37 -65.41
C PRO A 60 24.28 -48.93 -65.42
N PRO A 61 23.23 -49.54 -65.99
CA PRO A 61 23.03 -50.98 -65.95
C PRO A 61 24.01 -51.75 -66.86
N SER A 62 24.52 -52.85 -66.33
CA SER A 62 25.50 -53.78 -66.91
C SER A 62 24.94 -54.62 -68.05
N SER A 63 25.71 -54.80 -69.14
CA SER A 63 25.43 -55.80 -70.19
C SER A 63 26.03 -57.17 -69.83
N GLU A 64 25.21 -58.20 -70.06
CA GLU A 64 25.49 -59.63 -69.87
C GLU A 64 26.73 -60.11 -70.64
N LYS A 65 27.57 -60.94 -70.00
CA LYS A 65 28.41 -61.93 -70.69
C LYS A 65 28.45 -63.25 -69.92
N GLN A 66 28.23 -64.32 -70.68
CA GLN A 66 28.17 -65.73 -70.29
C GLN A 66 29.42 -66.24 -69.58
N LEU A 67 29.20 -67.12 -68.60
CA LEU A 67 30.18 -67.99 -67.96
C LEU A 67 30.45 -69.23 -68.81
N ASN A 68 31.72 -69.61 -68.96
CA ASN A 68 32.14 -71.02 -68.92
C ASN A 68 33.63 -71.16 -68.52
N PRO A 69 34.01 -72.29 -67.91
CA PRO A 69 35.04 -72.34 -66.87
C PRO A 69 36.39 -72.84 -67.41
N THR A 70 37.40 -72.80 -66.53
CA THR A 70 38.77 -73.34 -66.64
C THR A 70 39.84 -72.28 -66.92
N GLY A 71 40.33 -71.71 -65.83
CA GLY A 71 41.45 -70.77 -65.82
C GLY A 71 41.42 -69.98 -64.51
N ARG A 72 42.45 -70.19 -63.69
CA ARG A 72 42.73 -69.51 -62.41
C ARG A 72 42.18 -68.06 -62.38
N PRO A 73 41.37 -67.65 -61.39
CA PRO A 73 40.81 -66.30 -61.38
C PRO A 73 41.96 -65.30 -61.37
N PRO A 74 41.98 -64.28 -62.26
CA PRO A 74 42.91 -63.19 -62.12
C PRO A 74 42.60 -62.52 -60.78
N THR A 75 43.63 -62.10 -60.04
CA THR A 75 43.44 -61.19 -58.92
C THR A 75 42.84 -59.90 -59.49
N ILE A 76 41.52 -59.80 -59.49
CA ILE A 76 40.79 -58.57 -59.75
C ILE A 76 41.03 -57.70 -58.51
N LEU A 77 42.19 -57.01 -58.48
CA LEU A 77 42.28 -55.81 -57.67
C LEU A 77 41.17 -54.89 -58.18
N PRO A 78 40.28 -54.38 -57.32
CA PRO A 78 39.24 -53.47 -57.75
C PRO A 78 39.88 -52.33 -58.54
N ALA A 79 39.60 -52.28 -59.84
CA ALA A 79 39.93 -51.14 -60.69
C ALA A 79 38.92 -50.01 -60.38
N SER A 80 38.98 -49.52 -59.15
CA SER A 80 38.25 -48.35 -58.66
C SER A 80 39.24 -47.36 -58.04
N ARG A 81 40.36 -47.11 -58.72
CA ARG A 81 41.28 -46.01 -58.38
C ARG A 81 40.79 -44.64 -58.88
N SER A 82 39.51 -44.49 -59.21
CA SER A 82 38.96 -43.23 -59.73
C SER A 82 38.15 -42.42 -58.71
N THR A 83 38.13 -42.77 -57.42
CA THR A 83 37.49 -41.94 -56.37
C THR A 83 38.23 -41.94 -55.03
N LEU A 84 39.57 -42.01 -55.02
CA LEU A 84 40.38 -41.77 -53.82
C LEU A 84 41.12 -40.42 -53.91
N HIS A 85 40.43 -39.37 -54.33
CA HIS A 85 40.84 -38.03 -53.91
C HIS A 85 40.35 -37.87 -52.47
N ALA A 86 41.26 -37.96 -51.50
CA ALA A 86 40.99 -37.43 -50.17
C ALA A 86 40.64 -35.94 -50.35
N ARG A 87 39.36 -35.59 -50.14
CA ARG A 87 38.87 -34.21 -50.35
C ARG A 87 39.48 -33.21 -49.36
N TYR A 88 40.08 -33.73 -48.29
CA TYR A 88 40.75 -32.99 -47.23
C TYR A 88 42.01 -33.76 -46.83
N SER A 89 43.09 -33.03 -46.56
CA SER A 89 44.32 -33.57 -45.99
C SER A 89 44.14 -33.87 -44.50
N THR A 90 44.96 -34.75 -43.93
CA THR A 90 45.06 -34.94 -42.48
C THR A 90 45.35 -33.62 -41.75
N CYS A 91 46.11 -32.72 -42.39
CA CYS A 91 46.34 -31.36 -41.88
C CYS A 91 45.05 -30.54 -41.81
N ASP A 92 44.18 -30.63 -42.82
CA ASP A 92 42.88 -29.93 -42.85
C ASP A 92 41.96 -30.48 -41.75
N TRP A 93 41.94 -31.80 -41.56
CA TRP A 93 41.18 -32.42 -40.46
C TRP A 93 41.67 -31.97 -39.07
N HIS A 94 42.99 -31.93 -38.86
CA HIS A 94 43.55 -31.42 -37.61
C HIS A 94 43.23 -29.94 -37.39
N HIS A 95 43.28 -29.13 -38.46
CA HIS A 95 42.91 -27.73 -38.40
C HIS A 95 41.45 -27.55 -37.98
N GLU A 96 40.51 -28.21 -38.68
CA GLU A 96 39.08 -28.15 -38.37
C GLU A 96 38.77 -28.69 -36.97
N THR A 97 39.39 -29.79 -36.57
CA THR A 97 39.23 -30.36 -35.22
C THR A 97 39.73 -29.39 -34.15
N MET A 98 40.85 -28.70 -34.39
CA MET A 98 41.37 -27.68 -33.48
C MET A 98 40.42 -26.48 -33.39
N VAL A 99 39.84 -26.03 -34.51
CA VAL A 99 38.87 -24.94 -34.55
C VAL A 99 37.61 -25.32 -33.76
N GLN A 100 37.07 -26.53 -33.97
CA GLN A 100 35.92 -27.03 -33.23
C GLN A 100 36.20 -27.18 -31.72
N LEU A 101 37.37 -27.70 -31.35
CA LEU A 101 37.78 -27.80 -29.95
C LEU A 101 37.84 -26.42 -29.29
N LYS A 102 38.51 -25.45 -29.91
CA LYS A 102 38.57 -24.06 -29.42
C LYS A 102 37.19 -23.43 -29.30
N GLY A 103 36.30 -23.66 -30.28
CA GLY A 103 34.92 -23.18 -30.23
C GLY A 103 34.12 -23.80 -29.08
N SER A 104 34.28 -25.11 -28.85
CA SER A 104 33.67 -25.83 -27.73
C SER A 104 34.20 -25.34 -26.38
N GLU A 105 35.50 -25.12 -26.25
CA GLU A 105 36.13 -24.58 -25.05
C GLU A 105 35.64 -23.16 -24.74
N ALA A 106 35.53 -22.29 -25.75
CA ALA A 106 34.95 -20.96 -25.61
C ALA A 106 33.48 -21.03 -25.15
N SER A 107 32.67 -21.91 -25.76
CA SER A 107 31.28 -22.12 -25.36
C SER A 107 31.16 -22.62 -23.91
N ARG A 108 32.01 -23.57 -23.50
CA ARG A 108 32.06 -24.07 -22.12
C ARG A 108 32.47 -22.98 -21.13
N CYS A 109 33.46 -22.15 -21.49
CA CYS A 109 33.87 -21.02 -20.67
C CYS A 109 32.74 -19.98 -20.52
N CYS A 110 32.08 -19.62 -21.62
CA CYS A 110 30.91 -18.73 -21.60
C CYS A 110 29.78 -19.29 -20.75
N ALA A 111 29.43 -20.57 -20.89
CA ALA A 111 28.41 -21.23 -20.07
C ALA A 111 28.80 -21.24 -18.57
N GLY A 112 30.06 -21.53 -18.25
CA GLY A 112 30.59 -21.48 -16.89
C GLY A 112 30.45 -20.09 -16.27
N ARG A 113 30.79 -19.03 -17.02
CA ARG A 113 30.60 -17.64 -16.59
C ARG A 113 29.14 -17.30 -16.37
N LEU A 114 28.25 -17.66 -17.31
CA LEU A 114 26.82 -17.41 -17.18
C LEU A 114 26.21 -18.10 -15.96
N ASN A 115 26.62 -19.34 -15.67
CA ASN A 115 26.16 -20.06 -14.48
C ASN A 115 26.66 -19.38 -13.19
N ALA A 116 27.94 -18.97 -13.15
CA ALA A 116 28.50 -18.25 -12.01
C ALA A 116 27.79 -16.90 -11.78
N ASP A 117 27.56 -16.13 -12.84
CA ASP A 117 26.82 -14.86 -12.78
C ASP A 117 25.36 -15.09 -12.34
N SER A 118 24.71 -16.14 -12.83
CA SER A 118 23.33 -16.49 -12.45
C SER A 118 23.23 -16.91 -10.99
N MET A 119 24.21 -17.68 -10.48
CA MET A 119 24.27 -18.06 -9.07
C MET A 119 24.49 -16.85 -8.17
N ARG A 120 25.41 -15.95 -8.52
CA ARG A 120 25.63 -14.70 -7.78
C ARG A 120 24.35 -13.87 -7.75
N LEU A 121 23.70 -13.69 -8.91
CA LEU A 121 22.45 -12.95 -9.00
C LEU A 121 21.36 -13.56 -8.12
N LEU A 122 21.24 -14.89 -8.09
CA LEU A 122 20.27 -15.58 -7.22
C LEU A 122 20.55 -15.28 -5.75
N GLN A 123 21.81 -15.38 -5.32
CA GLN A 123 22.22 -15.06 -3.94
C GLN A 123 21.95 -13.60 -3.57
N ASP A 124 22.30 -12.66 -4.46
CA ASP A 124 22.06 -11.24 -4.24
C ASP A 124 20.54 -10.95 -4.10
N LYS A 125 19.73 -11.61 -4.92
CA LYS A 125 18.26 -11.46 -4.90
C LYS A 125 17.63 -12.11 -3.68
N ASP A 126 18.11 -13.28 -3.26
CA ASP A 126 17.65 -13.95 -2.05
C ASP A 126 17.96 -13.10 -0.81
N GLN A 127 19.20 -12.58 -0.72
CA GLN A 127 19.63 -11.71 0.37
C GLN A 127 18.81 -10.40 0.42
N LEU A 128 18.56 -9.78 -0.73
CA LEU A 128 17.71 -8.58 -0.81
C LEU A 128 16.28 -8.89 -0.39
N THR A 129 15.71 -10.00 -0.88
CA THR A 129 14.34 -10.41 -0.54
C THR A 129 14.21 -10.63 0.96
N TYR A 130 15.18 -11.31 1.58
CA TYR A 130 15.20 -11.52 3.02
C TYR A 130 15.24 -10.20 3.80
N GLN A 131 16.12 -9.27 3.41
CA GLN A 131 16.20 -7.94 4.06
C GLN A 131 14.88 -7.17 3.93
N MET A 132 14.31 -7.11 2.73
CA MET A 132 13.03 -6.44 2.49
C MET A 132 11.89 -7.05 3.30
N GLN A 133 11.84 -8.38 3.41
CA GLN A 133 10.84 -9.07 4.22
C GLN A 133 10.98 -8.75 5.71
N GLU A 134 12.20 -8.75 6.24
CA GLU A 134 12.47 -8.44 7.64
C GLU A 134 12.16 -6.97 7.97
N ASP A 135 12.56 -6.04 7.11
CA ASP A 135 12.23 -4.63 7.25
C ASP A 135 10.72 -4.40 7.22
N SER A 136 10.01 -5.06 6.31
CA SER A 136 8.54 -4.98 6.22
C SER A 136 7.87 -5.57 7.46
N ARG A 137 8.34 -6.72 7.95
CA ARG A 137 7.85 -7.35 9.18
C ARG A 137 8.05 -6.44 10.39
N ARG A 138 9.23 -5.84 10.53
CA ARG A 138 9.55 -4.90 11.60
C ARG A 138 8.65 -3.65 11.54
N ASN A 139 8.48 -3.06 10.35
CA ASN A 139 7.64 -1.89 10.16
C ASN A 139 6.17 -2.19 10.50
N LEU A 140 5.62 -3.31 9.99
CA LEU A 140 4.27 -3.75 10.33
C LEU A 140 4.10 -3.98 11.84
N GLY A 141 5.06 -4.63 12.49
CA GLY A 141 5.02 -4.82 13.95
C GLY A 141 5.00 -3.49 14.72
N GLN A 142 5.80 -2.51 14.30
CA GLN A 142 5.76 -1.16 14.90
C GLN A 142 4.42 -0.46 14.66
N ARG A 143 3.88 -0.56 13.44
CA ARG A 143 2.60 0.05 13.07
C ARG A 143 1.43 -0.55 13.86
N ILE A 144 1.39 -1.88 14.02
CA ILE A 144 0.40 -2.56 14.89
C ILE A 144 0.49 -2.02 16.32
N SER A 145 1.69 -1.95 16.90
CA SER A 145 1.88 -1.40 18.24
C SER A 145 1.42 0.05 18.37
N ASN A 146 1.62 0.88 17.33
CA ASN A 146 1.16 2.26 17.32
C ASN A 146 -0.37 2.34 17.23
N ILE A 147 -1.00 1.52 16.39
CA ILE A 147 -2.46 1.42 16.26
C ILE A 147 -3.06 0.97 17.59
N ASP A 148 -2.49 -0.03 18.24
CA ASP A 148 -2.95 -0.50 19.56
C ASP A 148 -2.89 0.61 20.62
N PHE A 149 -1.82 1.39 20.63
CA PHE A 149 -1.68 2.53 21.52
C PHE A 149 -2.79 3.56 21.26
N TRP A 150 -2.94 4.02 20.01
CA TRP A 150 -3.94 5.04 19.68
C TRP A 150 -5.38 4.56 19.87
N ARG A 151 -5.67 3.29 19.55
CA ARG A 151 -6.96 2.69 19.85
C ARG A 151 -7.26 2.72 21.34
N SER A 152 -6.28 2.39 22.18
CA SER A 152 -6.44 2.44 23.64
C SER A 152 -6.70 3.87 24.13
N GLU A 153 -5.99 4.85 23.57
CA GLU A 153 -6.18 6.27 23.88
C GLU A 153 -7.57 6.77 23.46
N LEU A 154 -8.02 6.42 22.25
CA LEU A 154 -9.36 6.78 21.75
C LEU A 154 -10.47 6.18 22.62
N ILE A 155 -10.33 4.91 23.03
CA ILE A 155 -11.29 4.26 23.93
C ILE A 155 -11.31 4.97 25.29
N TYR A 156 -10.14 5.33 25.83
CA TYR A 156 -10.04 6.06 27.09
C TYR A 156 -10.74 7.43 27.01
N GLU A 157 -10.47 8.21 25.96
CA GLU A 157 -11.10 9.51 25.74
C GLU A 157 -12.62 9.39 25.54
N LEU A 158 -13.09 8.37 24.81
CA LEU A 158 -14.51 8.07 24.68
C LEU A 158 -15.15 7.80 26.06
N GLU A 159 -14.53 7.00 26.91
CA GLU A 159 -15.03 6.75 28.27
C GLU A 159 -15.08 8.03 29.12
N CYS A 160 -14.06 8.88 29.02
CA CYS A 160 -14.01 10.17 29.71
C CYS A 160 -15.14 11.09 29.24
N LEU A 161 -15.35 11.20 27.92
CA LEU A 161 -16.43 11.98 27.33
C LEU A 161 -17.82 11.47 27.78
N LEU A 162 -18.02 10.15 27.84
CA LEU A 162 -19.27 9.55 28.32
C LEU A 162 -19.53 9.88 29.79
N LYS A 163 -18.51 9.81 30.65
CA LYS A 163 -18.60 10.19 32.06
C LYS A 163 -18.96 11.66 32.23
N GLU A 164 -18.31 12.55 31.48
CA GLU A 164 -18.61 13.99 31.48
C GLU A 164 -20.06 14.24 31.00
N THR A 165 -20.47 13.62 29.90
CA THR A 165 -21.81 13.76 29.34
C THR A 165 -22.89 13.31 30.32
N GLN A 166 -22.66 12.22 31.06
CA GLN A 166 -23.56 11.77 32.13
C GLN A 166 -23.64 12.79 33.28
N ALA A 167 -22.51 13.39 33.67
CA ALA A 167 -22.48 14.44 34.69
C ALA A 167 -23.25 15.69 34.25
N LEU A 168 -23.07 16.13 32.99
CA LEU A 168 -23.77 17.25 32.39
C LEU A 168 -25.29 17.01 32.30
N GLU A 169 -25.73 15.82 31.86
CA GLU A 169 -27.16 15.47 31.84
C GLU A 169 -27.76 15.43 33.26
N THR A 170 -27.01 14.95 34.25
CA THR A 170 -27.45 14.97 35.66
C THR A 170 -27.63 16.41 36.16
N ALA A 171 -26.66 17.30 35.88
CA ALA A 171 -26.73 18.70 36.25
C ALA A 171 -27.88 19.43 35.55
N LYS A 172 -28.05 19.20 34.25
CA LYS A 172 -29.16 19.72 33.44
C LYS A 172 -30.51 19.26 33.97
N LYS A 173 -30.65 17.98 34.36
CA LYS A 173 -31.90 17.46 34.97
C LYS A 173 -32.21 18.16 36.29
N ARG A 174 -31.22 18.31 37.18
CA ARG A 174 -31.38 19.03 38.46
C ARG A 174 -31.81 20.48 38.24
N LEU A 175 -31.17 21.16 37.30
CA LEU A 175 -31.48 22.56 37.00
C LEU A 175 -32.86 22.73 36.36
N LYS A 176 -33.30 21.78 35.53
CA LYS A 176 -34.68 21.74 35.02
C LYS A 176 -35.70 21.60 36.15
N CYS A 177 -35.50 20.66 37.07
CA CYS A 177 -36.40 20.51 38.23
C CYS A 177 -36.44 21.80 39.07
N ALA A 178 -35.30 22.42 39.35
CA ALA A 178 -35.25 23.69 40.08
C ALA A 178 -35.96 24.82 39.32
N ALA A 179 -35.81 24.88 38.00
CA ALA A 179 -36.51 25.86 37.17
C ALA A 179 -38.04 25.63 37.18
N ASP A 180 -38.49 24.37 37.17
CA ASP A 180 -39.91 24.01 37.25
C ASP A 180 -40.50 24.41 38.62
N GLU A 181 -39.78 24.17 39.72
CA GLU A 181 -40.16 24.58 41.07
C GLU A 181 -40.24 26.12 41.20
N MET A 182 -39.36 26.85 40.51
CA MET A 182 -39.30 28.32 40.53
C MET A 182 -40.42 28.99 39.71
N GLN A 183 -41.17 28.27 38.87
CA GLN A 183 -42.25 28.84 38.06
C GLN A 183 -43.36 29.50 38.90
N GLY A 184 -43.75 28.88 40.01
CA GLY A 184 -44.76 29.42 40.93
C GLY A 184 -44.32 30.74 41.56
N PRO A 185 -43.17 30.75 42.27
CA PRO A 185 -42.56 31.98 42.81
C PRO A 185 -42.35 33.08 41.76
N LEU A 186 -41.88 32.73 40.55
CA LEU A 186 -41.70 33.68 39.46
C LEU A 186 -43.00 34.40 39.09
N LYS A 187 -44.10 33.64 38.95
CA LYS A 187 -45.41 34.22 38.63
C LYS A 187 -45.84 35.23 39.69
N ILE A 188 -45.66 34.89 40.96
CA ILE A 188 -45.99 35.78 42.09
C ILE A 188 -45.09 37.01 42.06
N ALA A 189 -43.79 36.86 41.79
CA ALA A 189 -42.85 37.96 41.72
C ALA A 189 -43.21 38.95 40.60
N LEU A 190 -43.57 38.43 39.42
CA LEU A 190 -44.03 39.23 38.28
C LEU A 190 -45.36 39.95 38.58
N GLU A 191 -46.33 39.28 39.22
CA GLU A 191 -47.58 39.93 39.66
C GLU A 191 -47.32 41.03 40.70
N CYS A 192 -46.42 40.80 41.65
CA CYS A 192 -46.01 41.81 42.63
C CYS A 192 -45.39 43.04 41.96
N LEU A 193 -44.47 42.83 41.01
CA LEU A 193 -43.86 43.92 40.23
C LEU A 193 -44.92 44.69 39.44
N TYR A 194 -45.84 44.00 38.79
CA TYR A 194 -46.93 44.62 38.04
C TYR A 194 -47.85 45.49 38.92
N HIS A 195 -48.15 45.08 40.14
CA HIS A 195 -48.91 45.90 41.09
C HIS A 195 -48.12 47.10 41.61
N ARG A 196 -46.79 46.95 41.79
CA ARG A 196 -45.90 48.02 42.23
C ARG A 196 -45.77 49.14 41.19
N GLU A 197 -45.72 48.77 39.91
CA GLU A 197 -45.69 49.72 38.79
C GLU A 197 -46.96 50.60 38.71
N LYS A 198 -48.09 50.13 39.27
CA LYS A 198 -49.35 50.88 39.31
C LYS A 198 -49.45 51.92 40.43
N ARG A 199 -48.47 51.99 41.35
CA ARG A 199 -48.45 53.03 42.38
C ARG A 199 -48.35 54.41 41.72
N THR A 200 -48.88 55.45 42.37
CA THR A 200 -48.92 56.80 41.80
C THR A 200 -48.34 57.82 42.77
N GLY A 201 -47.84 58.94 42.23
CA GLY A 201 -47.28 60.03 43.04
C GLY A 201 -46.04 59.61 43.81
N ILE A 202 -46.00 59.96 45.11
CA ILE A 202 -44.85 59.69 45.98
C ILE A 202 -44.66 58.21 46.32
N ASP A 203 -45.69 57.37 46.12
CA ASP A 203 -45.64 55.94 46.44
C ASP A 203 -44.96 55.10 45.35
N LEU A 204 -44.71 55.68 44.16
CA LEU A 204 -43.96 55.02 43.08
C LEU A 204 -42.45 55.08 43.38
N VAL A 205 -42.01 54.21 44.29
CA VAL A 205 -40.63 54.16 44.79
C VAL A 205 -40.00 52.81 44.50
N HIS A 206 -38.74 52.86 44.06
CA HIS A 206 -37.87 51.70 43.85
C HIS A 206 -37.32 51.17 45.19
N ASP A 207 -38.21 50.58 45.97
CA ASP A 207 -37.91 50.07 47.30
C ASP A 207 -37.09 48.75 47.27
N ASP A 208 -36.61 48.33 48.43
CA ASP A 208 -35.75 47.14 48.52
C ASP A 208 -36.49 45.84 48.16
N VAL A 209 -37.82 45.82 48.30
CA VAL A 209 -38.62 44.66 47.89
C VAL A 209 -38.68 44.58 46.37
N GLU A 210 -38.90 45.70 45.67
CA GLU A 210 -38.86 45.74 44.20
C GLU A 210 -37.48 45.29 43.66
N LYS A 211 -36.39 45.79 44.25
CA LYS A 211 -35.03 45.36 43.86
C LYS A 211 -34.83 43.85 44.06
N ASN A 212 -35.35 43.28 45.14
CA ASN A 212 -35.21 41.85 45.40
C ASN A 212 -36.09 41.01 44.47
N LEU A 213 -37.30 41.45 44.14
CA LEU A 213 -38.17 40.81 43.15
C LEU A 213 -37.54 40.79 41.75
N ILE A 214 -36.89 41.89 41.35
CA ILE A 214 -36.15 41.94 40.08
C ILE A 214 -35.01 40.91 40.08
N LYS A 215 -34.24 40.83 41.18
CA LYS A 215 -33.17 39.82 41.31
C LYS A 215 -33.68 38.38 41.24
N GLU A 216 -34.85 38.09 41.82
CA GLU A 216 -35.48 36.76 41.71
C GLU A 216 -35.84 36.43 40.25
N VAL A 217 -36.44 37.39 39.54
CA VAL A 217 -36.78 37.24 38.12
C VAL A 217 -35.53 37.05 37.27
N ASP A 218 -34.46 37.80 37.54
CA ASP A 218 -33.20 37.67 36.80
C ASP A 218 -32.49 36.34 37.11
N GLY A 219 -32.48 35.90 38.37
CA GLY A 219 -31.95 34.57 38.73
C GLY A 219 -32.67 33.42 38.03
N PHE A 220 -33.98 33.57 37.77
CA PHE A 220 -34.73 32.62 36.96
C PHE A 220 -34.29 32.61 35.50
N LYS A 221 -34.08 33.78 34.89
CA LYS A 221 -33.57 33.90 33.51
C LYS A 221 -32.18 33.28 33.38
N ASP A 222 -31.29 33.54 34.34
CA ASP A 222 -29.94 32.97 34.39
C ASP A 222 -30.00 31.44 34.43
N CYS A 223 -30.89 30.86 35.25
CA CYS A 223 -31.12 29.42 35.28
C CYS A 223 -31.55 28.87 33.91
N GLN A 224 -32.49 29.53 33.23
CA GLN A 224 -32.91 29.12 31.88
C GLN A 224 -31.76 29.17 30.88
N GLU A 225 -30.98 30.25 30.91
CA GLU A 225 -29.82 30.41 30.03
C GLU A 225 -28.81 29.27 30.25
N ILE A 226 -28.51 28.92 31.51
CA ILE A 226 -27.61 27.80 31.83
C ILE A 226 -28.18 26.47 31.30
N VAL A 227 -29.48 26.20 31.44
CA VAL A 227 -30.10 24.98 30.88
C VAL A 227 -29.90 24.91 29.36
N THR A 228 -30.09 26.02 28.64
CA THR A 228 -29.90 26.06 27.18
C THR A 228 -28.43 25.82 26.80
N LYS A 229 -27.48 26.43 27.52
CA LYS A 229 -26.04 26.22 27.32
C LYS A 229 -25.63 24.76 27.58
N LEU A 230 -26.16 24.13 28.63
CA LEU A 230 -25.93 22.71 28.92
C LEU A 230 -26.50 21.80 27.84
N ALA A 231 -27.69 22.12 27.32
CA ALA A 231 -28.29 21.37 26.22
C ALA A 231 -27.44 21.45 24.93
N GLN A 232 -26.90 22.63 24.61
CA GLN A 232 -25.98 22.81 23.49
C GLN A 232 -24.68 22.02 23.68
N LYS A 233 -24.09 22.06 24.87
CA LYS A 233 -22.89 21.25 25.19
C LYS A 233 -23.13 19.75 25.01
N ASN A 234 -24.26 19.22 25.50
CA ASN A 234 -24.58 17.81 25.31
C ASN A 234 -24.77 17.42 23.84
N HIS A 235 -25.27 18.35 23.01
CA HIS A 235 -25.33 18.10 21.56
C HIS A 235 -23.93 18.00 20.95
N ILE A 236 -23.04 18.93 21.28
CA ILE A 236 -21.65 18.92 20.82
C ILE A 236 -20.94 17.64 21.28
N ASN A 237 -21.09 17.25 22.55
CA ASN A 237 -20.50 16.02 23.06
C ASN A 237 -21.00 14.78 22.31
N ARG A 238 -22.25 14.76 21.85
CA ARG A 238 -22.78 13.65 21.06
C ARG A 238 -22.16 13.57 19.67
N ASP A 239 -21.89 14.72 19.05
CA ASP A 239 -21.20 14.76 17.76
C ASP A 239 -19.75 14.30 17.91
N VAL A 240 -19.06 14.73 18.98
CA VAL A 240 -17.70 14.26 19.31
C VAL A 240 -17.69 12.76 19.62
N GLN A 241 -18.69 12.26 20.34
CA GLN A 241 -18.83 10.83 20.64
C GLN A 241 -18.91 10.01 19.35
N HIS A 242 -19.75 10.42 18.40
CA HIS A 242 -19.88 9.73 17.11
C HIS A 242 -18.59 9.76 16.30
N ALA A 243 -17.86 10.87 16.32
CA ALA A 243 -16.55 10.96 15.66
C ALA A 243 -15.54 9.98 16.28
N LEU A 244 -15.44 9.92 17.61
CA LEU A 244 -14.55 8.98 18.30
C LEU A 244 -14.93 7.51 18.04
N GLU A 245 -16.22 7.19 18.05
CA GLU A 245 -16.71 5.84 17.72
C GLU A 245 -16.34 5.43 16.29
N GLN A 246 -16.41 6.37 15.34
CA GLN A 246 -15.99 6.15 13.96
C GLN A 246 -14.47 5.94 13.87
N ASP A 247 -13.67 6.79 14.50
CA ASP A 247 -12.21 6.67 14.51
C ASP A 247 -11.77 5.32 15.10
N ILE A 248 -12.40 4.87 16.19
CA ILE A 248 -12.16 3.54 16.78
C ILE A 248 -12.49 2.43 15.79
N SER A 249 -13.59 2.55 15.04
CA SER A 249 -13.95 1.57 14.01
C SER A 249 -12.89 1.50 12.89
N ASP A 250 -12.42 2.65 12.43
CA ASP A 250 -11.41 2.75 11.39
C ASP A 250 -10.07 2.18 11.86
N GLU A 251 -9.64 2.48 13.09
CA GLU A 251 -8.45 1.90 13.71
C GLU A 251 -8.57 0.37 13.88
N ASN A 252 -9.75 -0.15 14.25
CA ASN A 252 -9.98 -1.60 14.32
C ASN A 252 -9.86 -2.28 12.94
N SER A 253 -10.36 -1.64 11.89
CA SER A 253 -10.21 -2.13 10.52
C SER A 253 -8.74 -2.11 10.08
N ALA A 254 -8.03 -1.02 10.35
CA ALA A 254 -6.60 -0.90 10.06
C ALA A 254 -5.77 -1.94 10.80
N HIS A 255 -6.02 -2.13 12.11
CA HIS A 255 -5.39 -3.17 12.93
C HIS A 255 -5.61 -4.56 12.33
N PHE A 256 -6.85 -4.90 11.97
CA PHE A 256 -7.17 -6.22 11.41
C PHE A 256 -6.42 -6.49 10.10
N ILE A 257 -6.35 -5.50 9.21
CA ILE A 257 -5.61 -5.62 7.95
C ILE A 257 -4.13 -5.82 8.22
N ASP A 258 -3.54 -5.00 9.09
CA ASP A 258 -2.12 -5.05 9.41
C ASP A 258 -1.73 -6.35 10.12
N GLU A 259 -2.55 -6.81 11.07
CA GLU A 259 -2.37 -8.10 11.75
C GLU A 259 -2.40 -9.25 10.76
N LYS A 260 -3.35 -9.24 9.81
CA LYS A 260 -3.41 -10.25 8.75
C LYS A 260 -2.14 -10.21 7.89
N CYS A 261 -1.70 -9.03 7.46
CA CYS A 261 -0.49 -8.84 6.68
C CYS A 261 0.77 -9.29 7.42
N PHE A 262 0.89 -8.97 8.72
CA PHE A 262 2.02 -9.34 9.56
C PHE A 262 2.15 -10.87 9.74
N ASN A 263 1.02 -11.57 9.73
CA ASN A 263 0.97 -13.03 9.88
C ASN A 263 1.18 -13.80 8.57
N LEU A 264 1.27 -13.12 7.43
CA LEU A 264 1.58 -13.75 6.14
C LEU A 264 3.00 -14.36 6.15
N ARG A 265 3.12 -15.55 5.56
CA ARG A 265 4.39 -16.28 5.38
C ARG A 265 4.55 -16.66 3.91
N ASN A 266 5.77 -16.98 3.49
CA ASN A 266 6.04 -17.40 2.11
C ASN A 266 5.23 -18.62 1.62
N ALA A 267 4.68 -19.42 2.54
CA ALA A 267 3.82 -20.56 2.25
C ALA A 267 2.31 -20.26 2.38
N SER A 268 1.90 -19.00 2.56
CA SER A 268 0.50 -18.63 2.69
C SER A 268 -0.21 -18.68 1.31
N ASP A 269 -1.35 -19.38 1.25
CA ASP A 269 -2.12 -19.64 0.02
C ASP A 269 -2.56 -18.37 -0.73
N SER A 270 -2.65 -17.24 -0.03
CA SER A 270 -3.04 -15.94 -0.60
C SER A 270 -1.91 -15.16 -1.27
N ILE A 271 -0.67 -15.68 -1.26
CA ILE A 271 0.53 -15.03 -1.86
C ILE A 271 0.91 -15.73 -3.18
N ASN A 272 -0.08 -16.09 -3.99
CA ASN A 272 0.16 -16.63 -5.32
C ASN A 272 0.51 -15.52 -6.30
N PHE A 273 1.44 -15.80 -7.22
CA PHE A 273 1.72 -14.91 -8.34
C PHE A 273 0.53 -14.91 -9.31
N TYR A 274 -0.21 -13.80 -9.37
CA TYR A 274 -1.30 -13.63 -10.32
C TYR A 274 -0.72 -13.18 -11.67
N HIS A 275 -0.76 -14.06 -12.66
CA HIS A 275 -0.30 -13.76 -14.01
C HIS A 275 -1.23 -12.73 -14.68
N GLY A 276 -0.66 -11.72 -15.34
CA GLY A 276 -1.43 -10.72 -16.11
C GLY A 276 -1.57 -9.34 -15.46
N VAL A 277 -1.12 -9.14 -14.22
CA VAL A 277 -1.04 -7.80 -13.59
C VAL A 277 -0.07 -6.89 -14.36
N GLU A 278 0.96 -7.48 -14.96
CA GLU A 278 1.92 -6.80 -15.86
C GLU A 278 1.32 -6.28 -17.19
N LYS A 279 0.04 -6.55 -17.46
CA LYS A 279 -0.69 -6.03 -18.65
C LYS A 279 -1.70 -4.93 -18.30
N ALA A 280 -1.84 -4.55 -17.03
CA ALA A 280 -2.88 -3.61 -16.59
C ALA A 280 -2.59 -2.15 -16.96
N ASP A 281 -1.33 -1.76 -17.19
CA ASP A 281 -0.93 -0.38 -17.56
C ASP A 281 -1.14 -0.06 -19.05
N GLY A 282 -2.14 -0.67 -19.69
CA GLY A 282 -2.40 -0.59 -21.14
C GLY A 282 -3.74 0.01 -21.54
N THR A 283 -4.35 0.87 -20.73
CA THR A 283 -5.56 1.66 -21.10
C THR A 283 -5.36 3.12 -20.73
#